data_AF-A0A8J7WUL5-F1
#
_entry.id   AF-A0A8J7WUL5-F1
#
_cell.length_a   1.000
_cell.length_b   1.000
_cell.length_c   1.000
_cell.angle_alpha   90.00
_cell.angle_beta   90.00
_cell.angle_gamma   90.00
#
_symmetry.space_group_name_H-M   'P 1'
#
loop_
_entity.id
_entity.type
_entity.pdbx_description
1 polymer ?
#
loop_
_entity_poly.entity_id
_entity_poly.type
_entity_poly.pdbx_seq_one_letter_code
_entity_poly.pdbx_strand_id
1 'polypeptide(L)'
;MTETITHPTNAGDQAERSIVRHHEQLTGELNERVQALLTAARAGGDLEAARGELIGFLDSSLMPHASAEERTLYTAAHALPQGRLLVEAMTAEHRALADRVAALRHLRERIELAASAAEIRALFAVHLYKENELLLPLLVGAGADLPALLHDTHHLLDHEGSGEHRDH
;
A
#
# COMPACT_ATOMS: atom_id res chain seq x y z
N MET A 1 29.06 32.33 17.50
CA MET A 1 28.19 31.92 16.37
C MET A 1 28.64 30.53 15.96
N THR A 2 27.97 29.51 16.49
CA THR A 2 28.23 28.11 16.16
C THR A 2 26.88 27.44 16.12
N GLU A 3 26.23 27.56 14.97
CA GLU A 3 25.01 26.86 14.66
C GLU A 3 25.42 25.48 14.11
N THR A 4 25.49 24.51 15.01
CA THR A 4 25.64 23.11 14.64
C THR A 4 24.27 22.63 14.17
N ILE A 5 23.96 22.82 12.89
CA ILE A 5 22.79 22.22 12.26
C ILE A 5 23.11 20.74 12.00
N THR A 6 22.84 19.91 12.98
CA THR A 6 22.77 18.45 12.81
C THR A 6 21.30 18.07 12.93
N HIS A 7 20.52 18.10 11.84
CA HIS A 7 19.12 17.60 11.86
C HIS A 7 18.52 17.06 10.53
N PRO A 8 19.26 16.49 9.55
CA PRO A 8 18.62 15.72 8.46
C PRO A 8 18.41 14.23 8.80
N THR A 9 19.33 13.59 9.54
CA THR A 9 19.29 12.14 9.79
C THR A 9 18.10 11.71 10.65
N ASN A 10 17.77 12.47 11.71
CA ASN A 10 16.64 12.15 12.60
C ASN A 10 15.27 12.25 11.89
N ALA A 11 15.12 13.22 10.99
CA ALA A 11 13.89 13.39 10.23
C ALA A 11 13.70 12.29 9.18
N GLY A 12 14.77 11.92 8.46
CA GLY A 12 14.78 10.78 7.53
C GLY A 12 14.42 9.46 8.23
N ASP A 13 15.10 9.15 9.34
CA ASP A 13 14.81 7.92 10.09
C ASP A 13 13.38 7.90 10.65
N GLN A 14 12.85 9.06 11.05
CA GLN A 14 11.48 9.15 11.54
C GLN A 14 10.45 8.96 10.43
N ALA A 15 10.71 9.49 9.23
CA ALA A 15 9.91 9.29 8.03
C ALA A 15 9.88 7.81 7.64
N GLU A 16 11.04 7.17 7.53
CA GLU A 16 11.14 5.73 7.25
C GLU A 16 10.35 4.89 8.26
N ARG A 17 10.54 5.13 9.57
CA ARG A 17 9.76 4.45 10.61
C ARG A 17 8.26 4.71 10.50
N SER A 18 7.85 5.88 10.00
CA SER A 18 6.43 6.19 9.80
C SER A 18 5.83 5.40 8.64
N ILE A 19 6.57 5.27 7.54
CA ILE A 19 6.19 4.43 6.39
C ILE A 19 6.02 2.98 6.86
N VAL A 20 7.03 2.43 7.53
CA VAL A 20 7.01 1.04 7.99
C VAL A 20 5.83 0.79 8.94
N ARG A 21 5.55 1.70 9.89
CA ARG A 21 4.37 1.58 10.77
C ARG A 21 3.05 1.63 9.98
N HIS A 22 2.97 2.46 8.96
CA HIS A 22 1.78 2.50 8.10
C HIS A 22 1.59 1.18 7.34
N HIS A 23 2.67 0.58 6.84
CA HIS A 23 2.65 -0.72 6.18
C HIS A 23 2.22 -1.85 7.12
N GLU A 24 2.66 -1.81 8.38
CA GLU A 24 2.19 -2.74 9.42
C GLU A 24 0.69 -2.60 9.66
N GLN A 25 0.16 -1.37 9.72
CA GLN A 25 -1.26 -1.11 9.86
C GLN A 25 -2.06 -1.66 8.67
N LEU A 26 -1.67 -1.33 7.44
CA LEU A 26 -2.32 -1.84 6.22
C LEU A 26 -2.32 -3.37 6.18
N THR A 27 -1.20 -4.00 6.56
CA THR A 27 -1.08 -5.46 6.64
C THR A 27 -2.04 -6.04 7.69
N GLY A 28 -2.15 -5.42 8.86
CA GLY A 28 -3.08 -5.84 9.90
C GLY A 28 -4.53 -5.81 9.41
N GLU A 29 -4.94 -4.68 8.85
CA GLU A 29 -6.31 -4.47 8.34
C GLU A 29 -6.66 -5.40 7.17
N LEU A 30 -5.71 -5.66 6.27
CA LEU A 30 -5.88 -6.64 5.19
C LEU A 30 -6.03 -8.05 5.76
N ASN A 31 -5.16 -8.43 6.69
CA ASN A 31 -5.16 -9.76 7.29
C ASN A 31 -6.49 -10.07 8.00
N GLU A 32 -7.01 -9.12 8.77
CA GLU A 32 -8.29 -9.27 9.47
C GLU A 32 -9.44 -9.55 8.49
N ARG A 33 -9.54 -8.75 7.42
CA ARG A 33 -10.61 -8.88 6.42
C ARG A 33 -10.48 -10.15 5.58
N VAL A 34 -9.27 -10.50 5.17
CA VAL A 34 -9.00 -11.76 4.48
C VAL A 34 -9.38 -12.95 5.37
N GLN A 35 -9.03 -12.93 6.66
CA GLN A 35 -9.41 -14.01 7.58
C GLN A 35 -10.93 -14.10 7.80
N ALA A 36 -11.63 -12.98 7.84
CA ALA A 36 -13.09 -12.96 7.91
C ALA A 36 -13.71 -13.64 6.68
N LEU A 37 -13.24 -13.31 5.46
CA LEU A 37 -13.71 -13.94 4.23
C LEU A 37 -13.38 -15.44 4.19
N LEU A 38 -12.16 -15.83 4.55
CA LEU A 38 -11.76 -17.24 4.62
C LEU A 38 -12.63 -18.04 5.60
N THR A 39 -12.96 -17.43 6.76
CA THR A 39 -13.83 -18.04 7.76
C THR A 39 -15.25 -18.23 7.22
N ALA A 40 -15.83 -17.19 6.60
CA ALA A 40 -17.16 -17.26 5.99
C ALA A 40 -17.23 -18.28 4.84
N ALA A 41 -16.15 -18.41 4.06
CA ALA A 41 -16.05 -19.40 3.00
C ALA A 41 -15.98 -20.84 3.54
N ARG A 42 -15.20 -21.08 4.61
CA ARG A 42 -14.95 -22.41 5.19
C ARG A 42 -16.07 -22.91 6.11
N ALA A 43 -16.51 -22.07 7.05
CA ALA A 43 -17.43 -22.47 8.12
C ALA A 43 -18.90 -22.18 7.79
N GLY A 44 -19.16 -21.56 6.64
CA GLY A 44 -20.44 -20.91 6.37
C GLY A 44 -20.50 -19.54 7.07
N GLY A 45 -21.35 -18.66 6.54
CA GLY A 45 -21.43 -17.26 6.97
C GLY A 45 -21.82 -16.35 5.83
N ASP A 46 -21.93 -15.06 6.13
CA ASP A 46 -22.23 -14.02 5.16
C ASP A 46 -20.99 -13.67 4.33
N LEU A 47 -20.83 -14.40 3.23
CA LEU A 47 -19.72 -14.23 2.29
C LEU A 47 -19.79 -12.88 1.56
N GLU A 48 -21.01 -12.41 1.29
CA GLU A 48 -21.22 -11.14 0.57
C GLU A 48 -20.79 -9.97 1.43
N ALA A 49 -21.15 -9.96 2.71
CA ALA A 49 -20.70 -8.96 3.68
C ALA A 49 -19.18 -8.98 3.83
N ALA A 50 -18.57 -10.15 4.06
CA ALA A 50 -17.12 -10.26 4.22
C ALA A 50 -16.35 -9.85 2.95
N ARG A 51 -16.91 -10.13 1.76
CA ARG A 51 -16.34 -9.67 0.48
C ARG A 51 -16.47 -8.15 0.34
N GLY A 52 -17.61 -7.58 0.71
CA GLY A 52 -17.85 -6.14 0.70
C GLY A 52 -16.85 -5.38 1.58
N GLU A 53 -16.62 -5.87 2.81
CA GLU A 53 -15.64 -5.28 3.73
C GLU A 53 -14.20 -5.34 3.20
N LEU A 54 -13.80 -6.46 2.58
CA LEU A 54 -12.49 -6.59 1.95
C LEU A 54 -12.33 -5.62 0.78
N ILE A 55 -13.30 -5.58 -0.15
CA ILE A 55 -13.26 -4.67 -1.31
C ILE A 55 -13.27 -3.21 -0.85
N GLY A 56 -14.09 -2.87 0.15
CA GLY A 56 -14.15 -1.52 0.70
C GLY A 56 -12.78 -1.03 1.19
N PHE A 57 -12.06 -1.85 1.97
CA PHE A 57 -10.71 -1.52 2.42
C PHE A 57 -9.68 -1.45 1.28
N LEU A 58 -9.77 -2.37 0.31
CA LEU A 58 -8.88 -2.35 -0.85
C LEU A 58 -9.04 -1.03 -1.63
N ASP A 59 -10.28 -0.60 -1.85
CA ASP A 59 -10.59 0.60 -2.63
C ASP A 59 -10.34 1.91 -1.86
N SER A 60 -10.58 1.95 -0.56
CA SER A 60 -10.43 3.18 0.24
C SER A 60 -9.03 3.42 0.78
N SER A 61 -8.22 2.36 0.92
CA SER A 61 -6.97 2.42 1.68
C SER A 61 -5.79 1.84 0.90
N LEU A 62 -5.85 0.56 0.52
CA LEU A 62 -4.69 -0.11 -0.05
C LEU A 62 -4.34 0.40 -1.46
N MET A 63 -5.33 0.52 -2.34
CA MET A 63 -5.09 0.97 -3.71
C MET A 63 -4.73 2.47 -3.80
N PRO A 64 -5.36 3.37 -3.04
CA PRO A 64 -4.90 4.77 -2.94
C PRO A 64 -3.47 4.90 -2.41
N HIS A 65 -3.09 4.11 -1.41
CA HIS A 65 -1.72 4.05 -0.86
C HIS A 65 -0.69 3.68 -1.95
N ALA A 66 -0.90 2.55 -2.62
CA ALA A 66 -0.06 2.10 -3.74
C ALA A 66 0.08 3.16 -4.85
N SER A 67 -1.02 3.84 -5.18
CA SER A 67 -1.07 4.90 -6.18
C SER A 67 -0.26 6.13 -5.76
N ALA A 68 -0.28 6.47 -4.47
CA ALA A 68 0.49 7.58 -3.92
C ALA A 68 1.99 7.28 -3.93
N GLU A 69 2.41 6.06 -3.59
CA GLU A 69 3.81 5.62 -3.68
C GLU A 69 4.36 5.63 -5.10
N GLU A 70 3.55 5.23 -6.08
CA GLU A 70 3.91 5.32 -7.50
C GLU A 70 4.23 6.77 -7.91
N ARG A 71 3.44 7.73 -7.43
CA ARG A 71 3.65 9.15 -7.74
C ARG A 71 4.86 9.74 -7.02
N THR A 72 5.19 9.27 -5.82
CA THR A 72 6.23 9.83 -4.96
C THR A 72 7.49 8.96 -4.93
N LEU A 73 7.52 7.94 -4.06
CA LEU A 73 8.67 7.09 -3.78
C LEU A 73 9.23 6.42 -5.03
N TYR A 74 8.35 5.92 -5.91
CA TYR A 74 8.77 5.17 -7.09
C TYR A 74 9.34 6.11 -8.16
N THR A 75 8.78 7.30 -8.32
CA THR A 75 9.35 8.35 -9.17
C THR A 75 10.78 8.67 -8.74
N ALA A 76 11.02 8.85 -7.44
CA ALA A 76 12.34 9.12 -6.89
C ALA A 76 13.30 7.93 -7.10
N ALA A 77 12.85 6.71 -6.81
CA ALA A 77 13.67 5.50 -6.95
C ALA A 77 13.99 5.16 -8.42
N HIS A 78 13.07 5.40 -9.34
CA HIS A 78 13.25 5.16 -10.78
C HIS A 78 14.31 6.09 -11.41
N ALA A 79 14.54 7.26 -10.81
CA ALA A 79 15.64 8.15 -11.20
C ALA A 79 17.03 7.53 -10.91
N LEU A 80 17.11 6.55 -9.99
CA LEU A 80 18.33 5.85 -9.64
C LEU A 80 18.53 4.61 -10.54
N PRO A 81 19.73 4.39 -11.12
CA PRO A 81 19.99 3.20 -11.94
C PRO A 81 19.68 1.88 -11.25
N GLN A 82 19.94 1.79 -9.94
CA GLN A 82 19.72 0.60 -9.11
C GLN A 82 18.22 0.35 -8.82
N GLY A 83 17.38 1.39 -8.88
CA GLY A 83 15.96 1.32 -8.54
C GLY A 83 15.04 0.98 -9.71
N ARG A 84 15.45 1.20 -10.97
CA ARG A 84 14.56 1.07 -12.14
C ARG A 84 13.86 -0.28 -12.25
N LEU A 85 14.62 -1.37 -12.28
CA LEU A 85 14.04 -2.72 -12.43
C LEU A 85 13.20 -3.12 -11.21
N LEU A 86 13.57 -2.64 -10.02
CA LEU A 86 12.78 -2.88 -8.81
C LEU A 86 11.42 -2.16 -8.88
N VAL A 87 11.41 -0.87 -9.25
CA VAL A 87 10.20 -0.08 -9.43
C VAL A 87 9.32 -0.68 -10.54
N GLU A 88 9.89 -1.04 -11.69
CA GLU A 88 9.12 -1.69 -12.77
C GLU A 88 8.43 -2.97 -12.30
N ALA A 89 9.13 -3.81 -11.52
CA ALA A 89 8.57 -5.01 -10.93
C ALA A 89 7.49 -4.71 -9.89
N MET A 90 7.68 -3.72 -9.02
CA MET A 90 6.70 -3.34 -8.00
C MET A 90 5.44 -2.70 -8.61
N THR A 91 5.57 -1.86 -9.63
CA THR A 91 4.42 -1.35 -10.38
C THR A 91 3.66 -2.46 -11.11
N ALA A 92 4.35 -3.50 -11.62
CA ALA A 92 3.68 -4.66 -12.17
C ALA A 92 2.87 -5.43 -11.11
N GLU A 93 3.34 -5.47 -9.86
CA GLU A 93 2.59 -6.06 -8.75
C GLU A 93 1.37 -5.23 -8.34
N HIS A 94 1.46 -3.90 -8.33
CA HIS A 94 0.29 -3.03 -8.14
C HIS A 94 -0.80 -3.30 -9.18
N ARG A 95 -0.42 -3.48 -10.46
CA ARG A 95 -1.37 -3.90 -11.51
C ARG A 95 -1.95 -5.28 -11.23
N ALA A 96 -1.12 -6.24 -10.84
CA ALA A 96 -1.57 -7.59 -10.50
C ALA A 96 -2.50 -7.62 -9.27
N LEU A 97 -2.30 -6.74 -8.29
CA LEU A 97 -3.21 -6.52 -7.18
C LEU A 97 -4.53 -5.93 -7.68
N ALA A 98 -4.49 -4.86 -8.48
CA ALA A 98 -5.67 -4.21 -9.04
C ALA A 98 -6.55 -5.19 -9.86
N ASP A 99 -5.92 -6.03 -10.70
CA ASP A 99 -6.62 -7.06 -11.47
C ASP A 99 -7.32 -8.08 -10.57
N ARG A 100 -6.69 -8.47 -9.45
CA ARG A 100 -7.29 -9.37 -8.44
C ARG A 100 -8.43 -8.71 -7.69
N VAL A 101 -8.30 -7.43 -7.32
CA VAL A 101 -9.39 -6.66 -6.71
C VAL A 101 -10.58 -6.59 -7.67
N ALA A 102 -10.34 -6.35 -8.96
CA ALA A 102 -11.38 -6.38 -9.98
C ALA A 102 -12.03 -7.75 -10.11
N ALA A 103 -11.25 -8.83 -10.09
CA ALA A 103 -11.76 -10.20 -10.13
C ALA A 103 -12.67 -10.52 -8.92
N LEU A 104 -12.27 -10.11 -7.70
CA LEU A 104 -13.06 -10.33 -6.48
C LEU A 104 -14.50 -9.83 -6.61
N ARG A 105 -14.74 -8.74 -7.35
CA ARG A 105 -16.09 -8.17 -7.56
C ARG A 105 -17.03 -9.09 -8.35
N HIS A 106 -16.49 -10.05 -9.09
CA HIS A 106 -17.23 -10.88 -10.02
C HIS A 106 -17.24 -12.37 -9.68
N LEU A 107 -16.31 -12.82 -8.82
CA LEU A 107 -16.25 -14.19 -8.35
C LEU A 107 -17.50 -14.54 -7.52
N ARG A 108 -18.08 -15.71 -7.79
CA ARG A 108 -19.29 -16.21 -7.11
C ARG A 108 -19.02 -17.46 -6.29
N GLU A 109 -18.00 -18.23 -6.67
CA GLU A 109 -17.67 -19.46 -5.98
C GLU A 109 -16.88 -19.19 -4.69
N ARG A 110 -17.29 -19.84 -3.60
CA ARG A 110 -16.71 -19.66 -2.26
C ARG A 110 -15.21 -19.92 -2.23
N ILE A 111 -14.78 -21.00 -2.90
CA ILE A 111 -13.37 -21.41 -2.95
C ILE A 111 -12.56 -20.41 -3.76
N GLU A 112 -13.10 -19.90 -4.88
CA GLU A 112 -12.41 -18.91 -5.71
C GLU A 112 -12.25 -17.57 -4.98
N LEU A 113 -13.28 -17.12 -4.26
CA LEU A 113 -13.21 -15.91 -3.42
C LEU A 113 -12.14 -16.06 -2.32
N ALA A 114 -12.14 -17.19 -1.63
CA ALA A 114 -11.15 -17.50 -0.60
C ALA A 114 -9.72 -17.54 -1.17
N ALA A 115 -9.53 -18.19 -2.32
CA ALA A 115 -8.24 -18.27 -2.99
C ALA A 115 -7.74 -16.88 -3.42
N SER A 116 -8.59 -16.09 -4.08
CA SER A 116 -8.25 -14.75 -4.55
C SER A 116 -7.86 -13.81 -3.39
N ALA A 117 -8.59 -13.85 -2.28
CA ALA A 117 -8.24 -13.06 -1.09
C ALA A 117 -6.91 -13.50 -0.45
N ALA A 118 -6.64 -14.81 -0.40
CA ALA A 118 -5.37 -15.32 0.10
C ALA A 118 -4.18 -14.92 -0.81
N GLU A 119 -4.39 -14.89 -2.12
CA GLU A 119 -3.40 -14.44 -3.09
C GLU A 119 -3.09 -12.95 -2.96
N ILE A 120 -4.12 -12.10 -2.81
CA ILE A 120 -3.93 -10.66 -2.56
C ILE A 120 -3.07 -10.46 -1.31
N ARG A 121 -3.39 -11.15 -0.21
CA ARG A 121 -2.60 -11.10 1.03
C ARG A 121 -1.15 -11.50 0.82
N ALA A 122 -0.91 -12.61 0.11
CA ALA A 122 0.43 -13.12 -0.13
C ALA A 122 1.25 -12.19 -1.03
N LEU A 123 0.64 -11.66 -2.09
CA LEU A 123 1.26 -10.72 -3.01
C LEU A 123 1.62 -9.41 -2.29
N PHE A 124 0.70 -8.86 -1.48
CA PHE A 124 0.95 -7.65 -0.71
C PHE A 124 2.07 -7.82 0.32
N ALA A 125 2.16 -8.99 0.98
CA ALA A 125 3.23 -9.25 1.93
C ALA A 125 4.63 -9.25 1.27
N VAL A 126 4.77 -9.86 0.09
CA VAL A 126 6.03 -9.84 -0.66
C VAL A 126 6.32 -8.45 -1.22
N HIS A 127 5.28 -7.73 -1.64
CA HIS A 127 5.38 -6.35 -2.09
C HIS A 127 5.98 -5.45 -1.00
N LEU A 128 5.40 -5.46 0.20
CA LEU A 128 5.88 -4.67 1.33
C LEU A 128 7.29 -5.03 1.78
N TYR A 129 7.67 -6.31 1.67
CA TYR A 129 9.06 -6.70 1.93
C TYR A 129 10.03 -5.96 1.02
N LYS A 130 9.74 -5.89 -0.28
CA LYS A 130 10.61 -5.20 -1.23
C LYS A 130 10.64 -3.70 -0.99
N GLU A 131 9.51 -3.11 -0.61
CA GLU A 131 9.46 -1.71 -0.29
C GLU A 131 10.29 -1.38 0.95
N ASN A 132 10.02 -2.06 2.06
CA ASN A 132 10.67 -1.80 3.35
C ASN A 132 12.15 -2.15 3.34
N GLU A 133 12.53 -3.27 2.72
CA GLU A 133 13.88 -3.82 2.85
C GLU A 133 14.80 -3.49 1.67
N LEU A 134 14.24 -3.06 0.53
CA LEU A 134 15.03 -2.76 -0.67
C LEU A 134 14.83 -1.32 -1.14
N LEU A 135 13.59 -0.86 -1.31
CA LEU A 135 13.28 0.46 -1.86
C LEU A 135 13.62 1.58 -0.88
N LEU A 136 13.17 1.50 0.37
CA LEU A 136 13.45 2.52 1.38
C LEU A 136 14.95 2.65 1.67
N PRO A 137 15.72 1.57 1.91
CA PRO A 137 17.15 1.67 2.13
C PRO A 137 17.90 2.23 0.92
N LEU A 138 17.44 1.93 -0.30
CA LEU A 138 17.98 2.53 -1.52
C LEU A 138 17.79 4.04 -1.54
N LEU A 139 16.59 4.54 -1.21
CA LEU A 139 16.28 5.97 -1.17
C LEU A 139 17.07 6.69 -0.07
N VAL A 140 17.14 6.10 1.13
CA VAL A 140 17.94 6.63 2.25
C VAL A 140 19.43 6.69 1.86
N GLY A 141 19.97 5.61 1.30
CA GLY A 141 21.35 5.53 0.86
C GLY A 141 21.71 6.52 -0.26
N ALA A 142 20.72 6.91 -1.07
CA ALA A 142 20.86 7.94 -2.11
C ALA A 142 20.67 9.38 -1.58
N GLY A 143 20.31 9.55 -0.30
CA GLY A 143 20.09 10.86 0.31
C GLY A 143 18.76 11.51 -0.08
N ALA A 144 17.73 10.72 -0.40
CA ALA A 144 16.39 11.24 -0.70
C ALA A 144 15.75 11.89 0.54
N ASP A 145 14.98 12.96 0.31
CA ASP A 145 14.19 13.63 1.36
C ASP A 145 12.87 12.89 1.59
N LEU A 146 12.94 11.79 2.35
CA LEU A 146 11.76 10.97 2.69
C LEU A 146 10.62 11.77 3.35
N PRO A 147 10.87 12.70 4.29
CA PRO A 147 9.81 13.56 4.83
C PRO A 147 9.05 14.34 3.75
N ALA A 148 9.75 14.92 2.77
CA ALA A 148 9.10 15.65 1.68
C ALA A 148 8.27 14.71 0.80
N LEU A 149 8.82 13.55 0.44
CA LEU A 149 8.11 12.54 -0.36
C LEU A 149 6.85 12.02 0.36
N LEU A 150 6.91 11.84 1.68
CA LEU A 150 5.76 11.43 2.49
C LEU A 150 4.67 12.49 2.61
N HIS A 151 5.08 13.75 2.74
CA HIS A 151 4.13 14.86 2.80
C HIS A 151 3.28 14.92 1.53
N ASP A 152 3.91 14.72 0.37
CA ASP A 152 3.22 14.63 -0.91
C ASP A 152 2.27 13.41 -0.95
N THR A 153 2.66 12.27 -0.39
CA THR A 153 1.78 11.08 -0.24
C THR A 153 0.55 11.39 0.62
N HIS A 154 0.72 12.00 1.80
CA HIS A 154 -0.41 12.36 2.67
C HIS A 154 -1.37 13.36 2.03
N HIS A 155 -0.84 14.37 1.35
CA HIS A 155 -1.67 15.30 0.57
C HIS A 155 -2.49 14.58 -0.50
N LEU A 156 -1.88 13.61 -1.20
CA LEU A 156 -2.56 12.83 -2.22
C LEU A 156 -3.68 11.95 -1.64
N LEU A 157 -3.49 11.39 -0.44
CA LEU A 157 -4.52 10.59 0.24
C LEU A 157 -5.65 11.46 0.81
N ASP A 158 -5.34 12.67 1.29
CA ASP A 158 -6.33 13.61 1.84
C ASP A 158 -7.23 14.22 0.74
N HIS A 159 -6.71 14.37 -0.48
CA HIS A 159 -7.46 14.96 -1.62
C HIS A 159 -8.45 14.01 -2.29
N GLU A 160 -8.42 12.70 -2.03
CA GLU A 160 -9.40 11.73 -2.55
C GLU A 160 -10.63 11.54 -1.62
N GLY A 161 -10.65 12.18 -0.45
CA GLY A 161 -11.77 12.18 0.50
C GLY A 161 -12.76 13.35 0.39
N SER A 162 -12.62 14.22 -0.62
CA SER A 162 -13.40 15.47 -0.74
C SER A 162 -14.07 15.64 -2.12
N GLY A 163 -14.96 14.71 -2.48
CA GLY A 163 -16.04 14.91 -3.45
C GLY A 163 -17.19 14.01 -3.02
N GLU A 164 -18.42 14.44 -2.75
CA GLU A 164 -19.20 15.52 -3.34
C GLU A 164 -20.40 15.77 -2.38
N HIS A 165 -20.52 16.98 -1.81
CA HIS A 165 -21.81 17.46 -1.27
C HIS A 165 -22.23 18.68 -2.09
N ARG A 166 -22.88 18.39 -3.20
CA ARG A 166 -23.79 19.31 -3.87
C ARG A 166 -25.02 18.51 -4.25
N ASP A 167 -26.14 18.83 -3.64
CA ASP A 167 -27.21 19.37 -4.46
C ASP A 167 -28.17 20.26 -3.67
N HIS A 168 -28.61 21.29 -4.40
CA HIS A 168 -29.60 22.31 -4.06
C HIS A 168 -31.02 21.80 -4.25
#